data_AF-A0A382UFI1-F1
#
_entry.id   AF-A0A382UFI1-F1
#
_cell.length_a   1.000
_cell.length_b   1.000
_cell.length_c   1.000
_cell.angle_alpha   90.00
_cell.angle_beta   90.00
_cell.angle_gamma   90.00
#
_symmetry.space_group_name_H-M   'P 1'
#
loop_
_entity.id
_entity.type
_entity.pdbx_description
1 polymer ?
#
loop_
_entity_poly.entity_id
_entity_poly.type
_entity_poly.pdbx_seq_one_letter_code
_entity_poly.pdbx_strand_id
1 'polypeptide(L)'
;MPYSDLIYYYICKIPSVAFYMAPQAVLFATVVTLAVLARDNEITAMKAGGIGVVGITLPIVGASFVIALLVLASNEYVVPTATKKMNYIFKVKVQGNQKYGDTYVLKEPSAEQLWFVA
;
A
#
# COMPACT_ATOMS: atom_id res chain seq x y z
N MET A 1 -13.24 -22.68 -8.13
CA MET A 1 -13.37 -21.20 -8.11
C MET A 1 -13.52 -20.73 -9.55
N PRO A 2 -14.49 -19.88 -9.89
CA PRO A 2 -14.52 -19.29 -11.23
C PRO A 2 -13.32 -18.35 -11.40
N TYR A 3 -12.67 -18.39 -12.57
CA TYR A 3 -11.43 -17.62 -12.87
C TYR A 3 -11.61 -16.11 -12.71
N SER A 4 -12.83 -15.59 -12.87
CA SER A 4 -13.18 -14.18 -12.69
C SER A 4 -12.93 -13.66 -11.27
N ASP A 5 -13.13 -14.50 -10.24
CA ASP A 5 -12.93 -14.10 -8.84
C ASP A 5 -11.44 -13.96 -8.48
N LEU A 6 -10.57 -14.77 -9.09
CA LEU A 6 -9.11 -14.66 -8.93
C LEU A 6 -8.59 -13.33 -9.48
N ILE A 7 -9.06 -12.93 -10.66
CA ILE A 7 -8.66 -11.66 -11.28
C ILE A 7 -9.07 -10.48 -10.40
N TYR A 8 -10.31 -10.47 -9.89
CA TYR A 8 -10.79 -9.43 -8.97
C TYR A 8 -9.99 -9.36 -7.67
N TYR A 9 -9.57 -10.52 -7.13
CA TYR A 9 -8.71 -10.59 -5.96
C TYR A 9 -7.35 -9.93 -6.21
N TYR A 10 -6.68 -10.25 -7.33
CA TYR A 10 -5.40 -9.64 -7.68
C TYR A 10 -5.53 -8.13 -7.92
N ILE A 11 -6.58 -7.68 -8.60
CA ILE A 11 -6.84 -6.25 -8.81
C ILE A 11 -6.99 -5.51 -7.48
N CYS A 12 -7.70 -6.09 -6.50
CA CYS A 12 -7.78 -5.51 -5.14
C CYS A 12 -6.44 -5.49 -4.40
N LYS A 13 -5.48 -6.36 -4.76
CA LYS A 13 -4.16 -6.42 -4.13
C LYS A 13 -3.17 -5.41 -4.70
N ILE A 14 -3.28 -5.07 -5.98
CA ILE A 14 -2.42 -4.08 -6.67
C ILE A 14 -2.25 -2.76 -5.89
N PRO A 15 -3.32 -2.07 -5.43
CA PRO A 15 -3.16 -0.79 -4.75
C PRO A 15 -2.30 -0.91 -3.48
N SER A 16 -2.46 -1.97 -2.70
CA SER A 16 -1.66 -2.19 -1.49
C SER A 16 -0.16 -2.34 -1.80
N VAL A 17 0.19 -3.07 -2.87
CA VAL A 17 1.59 -3.24 -3.28
C VAL A 17 2.16 -1.94 -3.85
N ALA A 18 1.38 -1.20 -4.64
CA ALA A 18 1.81 0.07 -5.23
C ALA A 18 2.16 1.11 -4.15
N PHE A 19 1.33 1.26 -3.12
CA PHE A 19 1.62 2.21 -2.03
C PHE A 19 2.77 1.75 -1.13
N TYR A 20 3.01 0.45 -1.01
CA TYR A 20 4.21 -0.06 -0.33
C TYR A 20 5.50 0.26 -1.08
N MET A 21 5.44 0.33 -2.41
CA MET A 21 6.58 0.67 -3.28
C MET A 21 6.79 2.18 -3.50
N ALA A 22 5.87 3.01 -3.01
CA ALA A 22 5.93 4.46 -3.20
C ALA A 22 7.19 5.13 -2.62
N PRO A 23 7.62 4.91 -1.37
CA PRO A 23 8.80 5.61 -0.82
C PRO A 23 10.11 5.25 -1.53
N GLN A 24 10.25 4.01 -1.98
CA GLN A 24 11.41 3.53 -2.74
C GLN A 24 11.40 4.17 -4.14
N ALA A 25 10.24 4.23 -4.79
CA ALA A 25 10.10 4.86 -6.09
C ALA A 25 10.46 6.36 -6.06
N VAL A 26 10.06 7.08 -5.00
CA VAL A 26 10.39 8.49 -4.83
C VAL A 26 11.90 8.70 -4.70
N LEU A 27 12.62 7.86 -3.94
CA LEU A 27 14.08 7.92 -3.86
C LEU A 27 14.75 7.74 -5.23
N PHE A 28 14.31 6.75 -6.02
CA PHE A 28 14.85 6.56 -7.36
C PHE A 28 14.53 7.73 -8.28
N ALA A 29 13.30 8.24 -8.25
CA ALA A 29 12.89 9.38 -9.06
C ALA A 29 13.73 10.63 -8.76
N THR A 30 13.99 10.95 -7.49
CA THR A 30 14.80 12.11 -7.12
C THR A 30 16.25 11.96 -7.58
N VAL A 31 16.84 10.77 -7.41
CA VAL A 31 18.21 10.48 -7.88
C VAL A 31 18.31 10.60 -9.40
N VAL A 32 17.38 10.01 -10.14
CA VAL A 32 17.36 10.08 -11.61
C VAL A 32 17.17 11.52 -12.08
N THR A 33 16.26 12.27 -11.45
CA THR A 33 16.01 13.67 -11.80
C THR A 33 17.27 14.52 -11.60
N LEU A 34 17.94 14.37 -10.46
CA LEU A 34 19.21 15.06 -10.18
C LEU A 34 20.32 14.63 -11.14
N ALA A 35 20.37 13.34 -11.51
CA ALA A 35 21.36 12.82 -12.44
C ALA A 35 21.19 13.41 -13.85
N VAL A 36 19.95 13.55 -14.33
CA VAL A 36 19.65 14.18 -15.63
C VAL A 36 20.04 15.66 -15.59
N LEU A 37 19.64 16.39 -14.54
CA LEU A 37 19.96 17.81 -14.37
C LEU A 37 21.47 18.07 -14.28
N ALA A 38 22.22 17.13 -13.70
CA ALA A 38 23.68 17.17 -13.66
C ALA A 38 24.30 16.88 -15.03
N ARG A 39 23.78 15.89 -15.76
CA ARG A 39 24.27 15.49 -17.09
C ARG A 39 24.12 16.60 -18.11
N ASP A 40 23.02 17.35 -18.05
CA ASP A 40 22.73 18.45 -18.96
C ASP A 40 23.38 19.78 -18.52
N ASN A 41 24.23 19.75 -17.49
CA ASN A 41 24.91 20.91 -16.88
C ASN A 41 23.97 22.01 -16.35
N GLU A 42 22.67 21.73 -16.20
CA GLU A 42 21.69 22.69 -15.68
C GLU A 42 21.98 23.07 -14.21
N ILE A 43 22.44 22.11 -13.39
CA ILE A 43 22.87 22.39 -12.01
C ILE A 43 24.03 23.39 -11.99
N THR A 44 25.01 23.22 -12.89
CA THR A 44 26.17 24.12 -13.01
C THR A 44 25.74 25.51 -13.47
N ALA A 45 24.84 25.59 -14.45
CA ALA A 45 24.28 26.85 -14.93
C ALA A 45 23.51 27.60 -13.84
N MET A 46 22.65 26.91 -13.08
CA MET A 46 21.91 27.50 -11.94
C MET A 46 22.86 28.02 -10.86
N LYS A 47 23.89 27.24 -10.51
CA LYS A 47 24.91 27.66 -9.53
C LYS A 47 25.70 28.88 -10.03
N ALA A 48 26.04 28.94 -11.31
CA ALA A 48 26.70 30.10 -11.92
C ALA A 48 25.81 31.36 -11.93
N GLY A 49 24.49 31.18 -12.03
CA GLY A 49 23.48 32.23 -11.89
C GLY A 49 23.20 32.68 -10.44
N GLY A 50 23.95 32.16 -9.45
CA GLY A 50 23.80 32.53 -8.04
C GLY A 50 22.73 31.74 -7.28
N ILE A 51 22.11 30.72 -7.87
CA ILE A 51 21.15 29.86 -7.18
C ILE A 51 21.93 28.88 -6.29
N GLY A 52 21.71 29.00 -4.97
CA GLY A 52 22.30 28.09 -3.99
C GLY A 52 21.71 26.68 -4.06
N VAL A 53 22.41 25.70 -3.47
CA VAL A 53 21.98 24.29 -3.45
C VAL A 53 20.57 24.14 -2.89
N VAL A 54 20.23 24.88 -1.83
CA VAL A 54 18.90 24.87 -1.20
C VAL A 54 17.79 25.22 -2.19
N GLY A 55 18.03 26.15 -3.13
CA GLY A 55 17.04 26.53 -4.14
C GLY A 55 16.76 25.41 -5.15
N ILE A 56 17.77 24.57 -5.44
CA ILE A 56 17.64 23.42 -6.34
C ILE A 56 16.92 22.25 -5.63
N THR A 57 17.21 22.02 -4.35
CA THR A 57 16.56 20.95 -3.58
C THR A 57 15.15 21.29 -3.12
N LEU A 58 14.81 22.57 -2.95
CA LEU A 58 13.48 23.02 -2.54
C LEU A 58 12.32 22.44 -3.39
N PRO A 59 12.33 22.51 -4.74
CA PRO A 59 11.26 21.93 -5.55
C PRO A 59 11.18 20.40 -5.43
N ILE A 60 12.32 19.73 -5.23
CA ILE A 60 12.38 18.28 -5.07
C ILE A 60 11.73 17.87 -3.73
N VAL A 61 12.09 18.57 -2.65
CA VAL A 61 11.51 18.35 -1.33
C VAL A 61 10.01 18.66 -1.35
N GLY A 62 9.60 19.77 -1.97
CA GLY A 62 8.19 20.12 -2.15
C GLY A 62 7.40 19.05 -2.89
N ALA A 63 7.90 18.55 -4.01
CA ALA A 63 7.27 17.47 -4.76
C ALA A 63 7.18 16.17 -3.93
N SER A 64 8.25 15.79 -3.23
CA SER A 64 8.24 14.59 -2.36
C SER A 64 7.24 14.71 -1.20
N PHE A 65 7.06 15.91 -0.66
CA PHE A 65 6.11 16.17 0.41
C PHE A 65 4.66 15.98 -0.07
N VAL A 66 4.33 16.49 -1.27
CA VAL A 66 3.02 16.28 -1.90
C VAL A 66 2.77 14.78 -2.14
N ILE A 67 3.76 14.05 -2.64
CA ILE A 67 3.64 12.60 -2.85
C ILE A 67 3.43 11.88 -1.51
N ALA A 68 4.17 12.26 -0.46
CA ALA A 68 4.01 11.68 0.86
C ALA A 68 2.58 11.86 1.41
N LEU A 69 1.98 13.03 1.24
CA LEU A 69 0.58 13.27 1.62
C LEU A 69 -0.39 12.40 0.82
N LEU A 70 -0.16 12.23 -0.48
CA LEU A 70 -0.99 11.38 -1.34
C LEU A 70 -0.91 9.91 -0.89
N VAL A 71 0.29 9.42 -0.58
CA VAL A 71 0.52 8.06 -0.08
C VAL A 71 -0.13 7.87 1.28
N LEU A 72 -0.03 8.85 2.18
CA LEU A 72 -0.66 8.82 3.50
C LEU A 72 -2.19 8.75 3.37
N ALA A 73 -2.79 9.63 2.58
CA ALA A 73 -4.24 9.61 2.32
C ALA A 73 -4.68 8.28 1.70
N SER A 74 -3.89 7.74 0.76
CA SER A 74 -4.20 6.47 0.12
C SER A 74 -4.12 5.28 1.07
N ASN A 75 -3.16 5.28 1.99
CA ASN A 75 -3.07 4.24 3.02
C ASN A 75 -4.26 4.29 3.98
N GLU A 76 -4.76 5.48 4.31
CA GLU A 76 -5.91 5.62 5.22
C GLU A 76 -7.25 5.24 4.55
N TYR A 77 -7.45 5.55 3.27
CA TYR A 77 -8.75 5.35 2.61
C TYR A 77 -8.79 4.15 1.65
N VAL A 78 -7.76 3.98 0.81
CA VAL A 78 -7.76 3.03 -0.30
C VAL A 78 -7.38 1.62 0.19
N VAL A 79 -6.32 1.52 0.99
CA VAL A 79 -5.81 0.23 1.49
C VAL A 79 -6.80 -0.53 2.39
N PRO A 80 -7.46 0.07 3.40
CA PRO A 80 -8.42 -0.68 4.23
C PRO A 80 -9.67 -1.07 3.45
N THR A 81 -10.12 -0.23 2.50
CA THR A 81 -11.28 -0.55 1.65
C THR A 81 -10.97 -1.72 0.72
N ALA A 82 -9.79 -1.74 0.09
CA ALA A 82 -9.33 -2.85 -0.75
C ALA A 82 -9.15 -4.14 0.07
N THR A 83 -8.55 -4.03 1.27
CA THR A 83 -8.33 -5.17 2.17
C THR A 83 -9.64 -5.77 2.69
N LYS A 84 -10.64 -4.95 3.01
CA LYS A 84 -11.99 -5.44 3.40
C LYS A 84 -12.62 -6.27 2.29
N LYS A 85 -12.55 -5.81 1.03
CA LYS A 85 -13.08 -6.55 -0.14
C LYS A 85 -12.30 -7.84 -0.40
N MET A 86 -10.98 -7.81 -0.28
CA MET A 86 -10.10 -8.97 -0.43
C MET A 86 -10.40 -10.06 0.62
N ASN A 87 -10.50 -9.67 1.90
CA ASN A 87 -10.81 -10.59 2.99
C ASN A 87 -12.21 -11.21 2.86
N TYR A 88 -13.18 -10.46 2.35
CA TYR A 88 -14.51 -10.97 2.07
C TYR A 88 -14.47 -12.09 1.02
N ILE A 89 -13.78 -11.87 -0.11
CA ILE A 89 -13.65 -12.87 -1.18
C ILE A 89 -12.91 -14.12 -0.67
N PHE A 90 -11.84 -13.93 0.10
CA PHE A 90 -11.06 -15.05 0.64
C PHE A 90 -11.84 -15.88 1.66
N LYS A 91 -12.48 -15.23 2.66
CA LYS A 91 -13.24 -15.95 3.69
C LYS A 91 -14.49 -16.65 3.14
N VAL A 92 -15.22 -16.00 2.23
CA VAL A 92 -16.51 -16.52 1.74
C VAL A 92 -16.34 -17.52 0.61
N LYS A 93 -15.38 -17.32 -0.31
CA LYS A 93 -15.24 -18.15 -1.52
C LYS A 93 -14.12 -19.19 -1.47
N VAL A 94 -13.11 -19.00 -0.61
CA VAL A 94 -11.96 -19.94 -0.51
C VAL A 94 -12.09 -20.86 0.69
N GLN A 95 -12.41 -20.34 1.88
CA GLN A 95 -12.52 -21.16 3.10
C GLN A 95 -13.86 -21.90 3.24
N GLY A 96 -14.83 -21.64 2.36
CA GLY A 96 -16.15 -22.28 2.41
C GLY A 96 -16.98 -21.94 3.65
N ASN A 97 -16.55 -20.97 4.46
CA ASN A 97 -17.21 -20.61 5.72
C ASN A 97 -18.20 -19.46 5.47
N GLN A 98 -19.50 -19.76 5.62
CA GLN A 98 -20.59 -18.85 5.30
C GLN A 98 -20.75 -17.76 6.39
N LYS A 99 -20.93 -16.51 5.93
CA LYS A 99 -21.42 -15.30 6.65
C LYS A 99 -20.93 -15.14 8.11
N TYR A 100 -19.91 -14.29 8.28
CA TYR A 100 -19.58 -13.67 9.57
C TYR A 100 -20.64 -12.61 9.93
N GLY A 101 -21.72 -13.06 10.55
CA GLY A 101 -22.75 -12.29 11.22
C GLY A 101 -23.51 -13.26 12.13
N ASP A 102 -23.46 -13.03 13.44
CA ASP A 102 -24.24 -13.72 14.49
C ASP A 102 -23.72 -15.05 15.08
N THR A 103 -22.43 -15.14 15.46
CA THR A 103 -22.01 -16.24 16.35
C THR A 103 -21.00 -15.80 17.40
N TYR A 104 -21.44 -14.90 18.27
CA TYR A 104 -20.84 -14.71 19.60
C TYR A 104 -21.72 -15.45 20.61
N VAL A 105 -22.14 -16.68 20.28
CA VAL A 105 -22.70 -17.60 21.25
C VAL A 105 -21.60 -18.60 21.54
N LEU A 106 -20.89 -18.30 22.62
CA LEU A 106 -20.07 -19.17 23.46
C LEU A 106 -19.88 -20.59 22.90
N LYS A 107 -18.79 -20.80 22.15
CA LYS A 107 -18.26 -22.16 22.00
C LYS A 107 -17.57 -22.52 23.31
N GLU A 108 -18.36 -22.95 24.29
CA GLU A 108 -17.85 -23.53 25.53
C GLU A 108 -17.11 -24.83 25.19
N PRO A 109 -15.81 -24.94 25.52
CA PRO A 109 -14.97 -26.08 25.14
C PRO A 109 -15.12 -27.29 26.08
N SER A 110 -16.22 -27.39 26.85
CA SER A 110 -16.31 -28.31 27.99
C SER A 110 -17.05 -29.64 27.72
N ALA A 111 -17.96 -29.68 26.74
CA ALA A 111 -18.82 -30.86 26.55
C ALA A 111 -18.13 -32.07 25.87
N GLU A 112 -17.03 -31.86 25.15
CA GLU A 112 -16.34 -32.94 24.41
C GLU A 112 -15.28 -33.68 25.24
N GLN A 113 -14.97 -33.23 26.45
CA GLN A 113 -13.97 -33.83 27.33
C GLN A 113 -14.58 -34.82 28.35
N LEU A 114 -15.90 -34.82 28.54
CA LEU A 114 -16.56 -35.61 29.60
C LEU A 114 -16.83 -37.08 29.23
N TRP A 115 -16.68 -37.49 27.96
CA TRP A 115 -16.97 -38.87 27.53
C TRP A 115 -15.77 -39.81 27.58
N PHE A 116 -14.55 -39.28 27.77
CA PHE A 116 -13.32 -40.07 27.76
C PHE A 116 -12.89 -40.61 29.13
N VAL A 117 -13.67 -40.37 30.20
CA VAL A 117 -13.24 -40.66 31.60
C VAL A 117 -14.31 -41.40 32.43
N ALA A 118 -15.26 -42.12 31.82
CA ALA A 118 -16.23 -42.96 32.55
C ALA A 118 -16.18 -44.42 32.10
#